data_AF-A0A972P599-F1
#
_entry.id   AF-A0A972P599-F1
#
_cell.length_a   1.000
_cell.length_b   1.000
_cell.length_c   1.000
_cell.angle_alpha   90.00
_cell.angle_beta   90.00
_cell.angle_gamma   90.00
#
_symmetry.space_group_name_H-M   'P 1'
#
loop_
_entity.id
_entity.type
_entity.pdbx_description
1 polymer ?
#
loop_
_entity_poly.entity_id
_entity_poly.type
_entity_poly.pdbx_seq_one_letter_code
_entity_poly.pdbx_strand_id
1 'polypeptide(L)'
;MKKSPSERTAFPAYMPASRTVPVPEGTFVVVFNPQVEKWVSRRLTKDAVREIRSELEPSLQIPLTKEGFARAADRRTDGMRDELHYDTVWIRDAMWVFFDLRERPERRPDARRLLLAVWDYYATPAQLRRFDEVIARPRLASDMMRVPHIRFDVHPHGPDDVLAADGRPQTWNHRQNDAHGLFLIALAEAVREGMVDPGDLGEGRWEVLLRFPAFFRRIRFSTFEDAGAWEELERRNTSSIGLVARAMEAWRGLLFSGEGERAPEPFRKRFRQLLDASSPPWNGEWRVEALNRLIARGVRTIRRQLALGGESPDYDPHDVRFRTADAALLMLLVPSPLEGLRESELRQAVAIVETLRGPAGILRYRNDSYQSGNYWIRSPAKKKELRRQGGTEESSSRDAFLRRGENLIPGTEAQWFFDSLLSLARLQLAAMSRDGKRRERDRFLAVVHLKRALGQLTGSFGGNPVLAANGEILEPLLPPESINTLMIGGRVHWLPSPITPLNWARAALSMALRRCEQEAFP
;
A
#
# COMPACT_ATOMS: atom_id res chain seq x y z
N MET A 1 -29.89 35.23 21.42
CA MET A 1 -28.48 35.61 21.63
C MET A 1 -27.60 34.59 20.93
N LYS A 2 -26.92 35.00 19.86
CA LYS A 2 -26.01 34.16 19.07
C LYS A 2 -24.69 34.01 19.83
N LYS A 3 -24.32 32.78 20.20
CA LYS A 3 -23.00 32.52 20.80
C LYS A 3 -21.91 32.79 19.76
N SER A 4 -20.81 33.40 20.22
CA SER A 4 -19.69 33.82 19.38
C SER A 4 -18.89 32.60 18.86
N PRO A 5 -18.21 32.70 17.70
CA PRO A 5 -17.36 31.63 17.17
C PRO A 5 -16.09 31.34 18.00
N SER A 6 -15.80 32.10 19.06
CA SER A 6 -14.58 31.97 19.87
C SER A 6 -14.69 31.02 21.07
N GLU A 7 -15.78 30.26 21.21
CA GLU A 7 -16.00 29.30 22.31
C GLU A 7 -15.85 27.82 21.90
N ARG A 8 -15.20 27.49 20.78
CA ARG A 8 -14.92 26.09 20.37
C ARG A 8 -13.54 25.56 20.77
N THR A 9 -12.78 26.29 21.58
CA THR A 9 -11.43 25.90 22.01
C THR A 9 -11.38 25.74 23.52
N ALA A 10 -11.96 24.65 24.00
CA ALA A 10 -11.56 24.02 25.24
C ALA A 10 -11.80 22.52 25.03
N PHE A 11 -10.75 21.78 24.65
CA PHE A 11 -10.74 20.32 24.81
C PHE A 11 -10.86 20.09 26.32
N PRO A 12 -12.03 19.65 26.84
CA PRO A 12 -12.16 19.55 28.28
C PRO A 12 -11.31 18.37 28.74
N ALA A 13 -10.91 18.39 30.01
CA ALA A 13 -10.12 17.34 30.64
C ALA A 13 -10.92 16.01 30.68
N TYR A 14 -11.03 15.34 29.54
CA TYR A 14 -11.73 14.07 29.39
C TYR A 14 -10.71 12.94 29.42
N MET A 15 -11.18 11.75 29.82
CA MET A 15 -10.43 10.50 29.82
C MET A 15 -9.54 10.35 28.57
N PRO A 16 -8.37 9.71 28.69
CA PRO A 16 -7.44 9.61 27.58
C PRO A 16 -8.13 8.92 26.39
N ALA A 17 -7.92 9.47 25.18
CA ALA A 17 -8.48 8.94 23.94
C ALA A 17 -8.02 7.49 23.64
N SER A 18 -6.98 7.04 24.34
CA SER A 18 -6.44 5.68 24.26
C SER A 18 -6.04 5.15 25.64
N ARG A 19 -5.82 3.84 25.72
CA ARG A 19 -5.25 3.16 26.87
C ARG A 19 -4.07 2.30 26.44
N THR A 20 -3.09 2.16 27.32
CA THR A 20 -1.99 1.20 27.14
C THR A 20 -2.35 -0.06 27.91
N VAL A 21 -2.53 -1.17 27.21
CA VAL A 21 -3.08 -2.41 27.75
C VAL A 21 -1.99 -3.49 27.76
N PRO A 22 -1.70 -4.14 28.90
CA PRO A 22 -0.82 -5.30 28.94
C PRO A 22 -1.50 -6.49 28.24
N VAL A 23 -0.77 -7.18 27.37
CA VAL A 23 -1.30 -8.36 26.66
C VAL A 23 -0.55 -9.63 27.08
N PRO A 24 -1.17 -10.82 26.98
CA PRO A 24 -0.58 -12.10 27.42
C PRO A 24 0.75 -12.49 26.76
N GLU A 25 1.12 -11.84 25.66
CA GLU A 25 2.39 -12.00 24.96
C GLU A 25 3.54 -11.23 25.65
N GLY A 26 3.30 -10.61 26.81
CA GLY A 26 4.35 -9.94 27.60
C GLY A 26 4.76 -8.57 27.06
N THR A 27 3.85 -7.91 26.33
CA THR A 27 4.04 -6.56 25.78
C THR A 27 2.84 -5.68 26.09
N PHE A 28 2.91 -4.41 25.73
CA PHE A 28 1.80 -3.47 25.78
C PHE A 28 1.27 -3.16 24.38
N VAL A 29 -0.03 -2.91 24.28
CA VAL A 29 -0.71 -2.46 23.08
C VAL A 29 -1.47 -1.18 23.41
N VAL A 30 -1.29 -0.13 22.60
CA VAL A 30 -2.13 1.06 22.66
C VAL A 30 -3.45 0.75 21.95
N VAL A 31 -4.57 0.96 22.63
CA VAL A 31 -5.92 0.75 22.09
C VAL A 31 -6.73 2.02 22.17
N PHE A 32 -7.58 2.27 21.18
CA PHE A 32 -8.51 3.41 21.17
C PHE A 32 -9.96 3.00 21.46
N ASN A 33 -10.27 1.70 21.40
CA ASN A 33 -11.64 1.20 21.49
C ASN A 33 -11.82 0.21 22.67
N PRO A 34 -12.85 0.37 23.52
CA PRO A 34 -13.12 -0.54 24.65
C PRO A 34 -13.40 -2.00 24.24
N GLN A 35 -13.99 -2.23 23.07
CA GLN A 35 -14.20 -3.59 22.57
C GLN A 35 -12.87 -4.24 22.18
N VAL A 36 -11.98 -3.46 21.54
CA VAL A 36 -10.61 -3.91 21.20
C VAL A 36 -9.80 -4.21 22.46
N GLU A 37 -9.93 -3.42 23.53
CA GLU A 37 -9.30 -3.69 24.83
C GLU A 37 -9.61 -5.12 25.31
N LYS A 38 -10.88 -5.54 25.23
CA LYS A 38 -11.29 -6.91 25.60
C LYS A 38 -10.63 -7.97 24.71
N TRP A 39 -10.55 -7.73 23.41
CA TRP A 39 -9.95 -8.67 22.46
C TRP A 39 -8.44 -8.85 22.70
N VAL A 40 -7.69 -7.76 22.88
CA VAL A 40 -6.22 -7.84 22.98
C VAL A 40 -5.74 -8.29 24.36
N SER A 41 -6.54 -8.07 25.41
CA SER A 41 -6.20 -8.45 26.80
C SER A 41 -6.22 -9.96 27.04
N ARG A 42 -6.87 -10.75 26.17
CA ARG A 42 -6.88 -12.21 26.25
C ARG A 42 -5.90 -12.84 25.27
N ARG A 43 -5.50 -14.08 25.52
CA ARG A 43 -4.69 -14.85 24.56
C ARG A 43 -5.57 -15.15 23.35
N LEU A 44 -5.08 -14.81 22.14
CA LEU A 44 -5.83 -15.12 20.93
C LEU A 44 -5.71 -16.61 20.61
N THR A 45 -6.84 -17.18 20.21
CA THR A 45 -6.98 -18.53 19.67
C THR A 45 -7.61 -18.41 18.28
N LYS A 46 -7.66 -19.52 17.54
CA LYS A 46 -8.36 -19.58 16.25
C LYS A 46 -9.81 -19.08 16.35
N ASP A 47 -10.57 -19.56 17.34
CA ASP A 47 -11.97 -19.16 17.51
C ASP A 47 -12.10 -17.70 17.95
N ALA A 48 -11.19 -17.18 18.79
CA ALA A 48 -11.19 -15.77 19.16
C ALA A 48 -10.91 -14.86 17.94
N VAL A 49 -10.01 -15.25 17.05
CA VAL A 49 -9.76 -14.50 15.81
C VAL A 49 -10.95 -14.58 14.85
N ARG A 50 -11.61 -15.74 14.75
CA ARG A 50 -12.85 -15.89 13.97
C ARG A 50 -13.97 -14.99 14.50
N GLU A 51 -14.16 -14.95 15.81
CA GLU A 51 -15.11 -14.06 16.50
C GLU A 51 -14.84 -12.59 16.13
N ILE A 52 -13.60 -12.12 16.34
CA ILE A 52 -13.17 -10.76 16.00
C ILE A 52 -13.41 -10.45 14.51
N ARG A 53 -13.08 -11.39 13.62
CA ARG A 53 -13.31 -11.23 12.17
C ARG A 53 -14.79 -11.09 11.86
N SER A 54 -15.66 -11.87 12.51
CA SER A 54 -17.10 -11.76 12.34
C SER A 54 -17.65 -10.43 12.86
N GLU A 55 -17.16 -9.95 14.01
CA GLU A 55 -17.54 -8.64 14.57
C GLU A 55 -17.09 -7.47 13.68
N LEU A 56 -15.90 -7.58 13.06
CA LEU A 56 -15.33 -6.53 12.21
C LEU A 56 -15.77 -6.59 10.74
N GLU A 57 -16.51 -7.62 10.32
CA GLU A 57 -16.90 -7.80 8.92
C GLU A 57 -17.56 -6.52 8.33
N PRO A 58 -18.53 -5.85 8.99
CA PRO A 58 -19.10 -4.60 8.47
C PRO A 58 -18.06 -3.48 8.28
N SER A 59 -17.11 -3.37 9.21
CA SER A 59 -16.03 -2.38 9.17
C SER A 59 -14.95 -2.68 8.12
N LEU A 60 -14.84 -3.92 7.65
CA LEU A 60 -13.82 -4.36 6.69
C LEU A 60 -14.36 -4.53 5.25
N GLN A 61 -15.67 -4.38 5.04
CA GLN A 61 -16.27 -4.47 3.71
C GLN A 61 -15.86 -3.35 2.75
N ILE A 62 -15.02 -3.66 1.78
CA ILE A 62 -14.65 -2.72 0.70
C ILE A 62 -15.66 -2.87 -0.46
N PRO A 63 -16.48 -1.85 -0.76
CA PRO A 63 -17.33 -1.81 -1.93
C PRO A 63 -16.52 -1.48 -3.19
N LEU A 64 -17.00 -1.95 -4.34
CA LEU A 64 -16.50 -1.49 -5.64
C LEU A 64 -17.46 -0.47 -6.24
N THR A 65 -16.96 0.49 -7.01
CA THR A 65 -17.79 1.39 -7.83
C THR A 65 -18.59 0.58 -8.86
N LYS A 66 -19.54 1.22 -9.56
CA LYS A 66 -20.31 0.55 -10.64
C LYS A 66 -19.42 0.09 -11.80
N GLU A 67 -18.33 0.80 -12.02
CA GLU A 67 -17.30 0.53 -13.02
C GLU A 67 -16.31 -0.55 -12.56
N GLY A 68 -16.38 -0.97 -11.29
CA GLY A 68 -15.60 -2.08 -10.75
C GLY A 68 -14.33 -1.68 -10.00
N PHE A 69 -14.11 -0.40 -9.70
CA PHE A 69 -12.90 0.06 -9.02
C PHE A 69 -13.05 0.12 -7.50
N ALA A 70 -11.94 0.04 -6.78
CA ALA A 70 -11.86 0.35 -5.36
C ALA A 70 -11.21 1.72 -5.18
N ARG A 71 -11.87 2.63 -4.45
CA ARG A 71 -11.32 3.94 -4.09
C ARG A 71 -10.26 3.79 -3.00
N ALA A 72 -9.38 4.78 -2.83
CA ALA A 72 -8.38 4.75 -1.76
C ALA A 72 -9.02 4.78 -0.36
N ALA A 73 -10.08 5.59 -0.16
CA ALA A 73 -10.85 5.62 1.08
C ALA A 73 -12.35 5.76 0.83
N ASP A 74 -13.16 5.16 1.72
CA ASP A 74 -14.63 5.27 1.70
C ASP A 74 -15.11 6.30 2.72
N ARG A 75 -14.57 7.52 2.63
CA ARG A 75 -14.92 8.61 3.56
C ARG A 75 -16.37 9.02 3.35
N ARG A 76 -17.09 9.30 4.45
CA ARG A 76 -18.42 9.94 4.36
C ARG A 76 -18.22 11.41 4.01
N THR A 77 -18.70 11.81 2.84
CA THR A 77 -18.60 13.19 2.35
C THR A 77 -19.96 13.90 2.23
N ASP A 78 -21.04 13.31 2.77
CA ASP A 78 -22.42 13.81 2.69
C ASP A 78 -22.84 14.21 1.25
N GLY A 79 -22.33 13.49 0.24
CA GLY A 79 -22.60 13.74 -1.17
C GLY A 79 -21.71 14.80 -1.84
N MET A 80 -20.79 15.42 -1.10
CA MET A 80 -19.78 16.34 -1.63
C MET A 80 -18.56 15.57 -2.16
N ARG A 81 -17.78 16.18 -3.06
CA ARG A 81 -16.48 15.64 -3.49
C ARG A 81 -15.54 15.55 -2.29
N ASP A 82 -14.75 14.48 -2.17
CA ASP A 82 -13.78 14.37 -1.09
C ASP A 82 -12.72 15.47 -1.22
N GLU A 83 -12.64 16.34 -0.22
CA GLU A 83 -11.68 17.44 -0.19
C GLU A 83 -10.23 16.98 -0.05
N LEU A 84 -10.00 15.73 0.39
CA LEU A 84 -8.69 15.11 0.42
C LEU A 84 -8.38 14.32 -0.86
N HIS A 85 -9.35 14.19 -1.78
CA HIS A 85 -9.23 13.45 -3.04
C HIS A 85 -8.82 11.96 -2.89
N TYR A 86 -9.19 11.34 -1.77
CA TYR A 86 -9.05 9.89 -1.56
C TYR A 86 -10.26 9.11 -2.09
N ASP A 87 -11.23 9.79 -2.68
CA ASP A 87 -12.29 9.19 -3.51
C ASP A 87 -11.80 8.76 -4.91
N THR A 88 -10.53 9.02 -5.22
CA THR A 88 -9.84 8.58 -6.45
C THR A 88 -9.29 7.16 -6.30
N VAL A 89 -8.86 6.56 -7.42
CA VAL A 89 -8.30 5.21 -7.46
C VAL A 89 -6.78 5.29 -7.58
N TRP A 90 -6.08 4.57 -6.71
CA TRP A 90 -4.67 4.24 -6.86
C TRP A 90 -4.51 2.78 -7.23
N ILE A 91 -3.70 2.50 -8.26
CA ILE A 91 -3.47 1.13 -8.71
C ILE A 91 -2.87 0.27 -7.60
N ARG A 92 -1.92 0.79 -6.82
CA ARG A 92 -1.32 0.07 -5.69
C ARG A 92 -2.37 -0.36 -4.67
N ASP A 93 -3.19 0.59 -4.21
CA ASP A 93 -4.24 0.37 -3.22
C ASP A 93 -5.30 -0.61 -3.76
N ALA A 94 -5.72 -0.45 -5.03
CA ALA A 94 -6.61 -1.37 -5.70
C ALA A 94 -6.06 -2.80 -5.74
N MET A 95 -4.75 -2.98 -5.93
CA MET A 95 -4.15 -4.31 -5.90
C MET A 95 -4.11 -4.92 -4.49
N TRP A 96 -3.89 -4.12 -3.45
CA TRP A 96 -4.03 -4.59 -2.06
C TRP A 96 -5.47 -5.02 -1.75
N VAL A 97 -6.46 -4.27 -2.24
CA VAL A 97 -7.87 -4.68 -2.16
C VAL A 97 -8.08 -5.98 -2.93
N PHE A 98 -7.55 -6.13 -4.16
CA PHE A 98 -7.63 -7.38 -4.92
C PHE A 98 -7.13 -8.58 -4.10
N PHE A 99 -5.98 -8.46 -3.43
CA PHE A 99 -5.43 -9.55 -2.63
C PHE A 99 -6.34 -9.96 -1.46
N ASP A 100 -6.98 -9.00 -0.78
CA ASP A 100 -8.01 -9.31 0.23
C ASP A 100 -9.25 -9.97 -0.37
N LEU A 101 -9.83 -9.36 -1.42
CA LEU A 101 -11.04 -9.88 -2.07
C LEU A 101 -10.83 -11.32 -2.58
N ARG A 102 -9.63 -11.63 -3.07
CA ARG A 102 -9.25 -12.94 -3.60
C ARG A 102 -9.20 -14.04 -2.54
N GLU A 103 -8.79 -13.71 -1.31
CA GLU A 103 -8.72 -14.66 -0.18
C GLU A 103 -10.10 -15.04 0.37
N ARG A 104 -11.17 -14.44 -0.18
CA ARG A 104 -12.56 -14.62 0.24
C ARG A 104 -13.36 -15.27 -0.88
N PRO A 105 -13.70 -16.57 -0.78
CA PRO A 105 -14.37 -17.30 -1.85
C PRO A 105 -15.60 -16.60 -2.43
N GLU A 106 -16.43 -16.00 -1.56
CA GLU A 106 -17.65 -15.29 -1.90
C GLU A 106 -17.42 -13.93 -2.56
N ARG A 107 -16.20 -13.40 -2.51
CA ARG A 107 -15.82 -12.09 -3.07
C ARG A 107 -14.79 -12.20 -4.19
N ARG A 108 -14.41 -13.42 -4.58
CA ARG A 108 -13.60 -13.69 -5.80
C ARG A 108 -14.19 -13.07 -7.08
N PRO A 109 -15.52 -13.02 -7.31
CA PRO A 109 -16.08 -12.30 -8.45
C PRO A 109 -15.75 -10.80 -8.43
N ASP A 110 -15.77 -10.16 -7.26
CA ASP A 110 -15.37 -8.76 -7.11
C ASP A 110 -13.88 -8.57 -7.32
N ALA A 111 -13.05 -9.47 -6.79
CA ALA A 111 -11.60 -9.45 -7.03
C ALA A 111 -11.30 -9.48 -8.55
N ARG A 112 -11.95 -10.39 -9.28
CA ARG A 112 -11.84 -10.48 -10.74
C ARG A 112 -12.29 -9.19 -11.41
N ARG A 113 -13.46 -8.67 -11.04
CA ARG A 113 -14.01 -7.43 -11.60
C ARG A 113 -13.07 -6.23 -11.39
N LEU A 114 -12.49 -6.10 -10.20
CA LEU A 114 -11.50 -5.05 -9.90
C LEU A 114 -10.24 -5.17 -10.75
N LEU A 115 -9.66 -6.36 -10.81
CA LEU A 115 -8.44 -6.59 -11.58
C LEU A 115 -8.65 -6.30 -13.08
N LEU A 116 -9.77 -6.76 -13.65
CA LEU A 116 -10.11 -6.50 -15.05
C LEU A 116 -10.35 -5.01 -15.32
N ALA A 117 -11.03 -4.30 -14.43
CA ALA A 117 -11.27 -2.86 -14.57
C ALA A 117 -9.94 -2.07 -14.57
N VAL A 118 -8.99 -2.43 -13.70
CA VAL A 118 -7.64 -1.83 -13.70
C VAL A 118 -6.86 -2.18 -14.98
N TRP A 119 -7.01 -3.40 -15.49
CA TRP A 119 -6.39 -3.79 -16.76
C TRP A 119 -6.98 -3.00 -17.94
N ASP A 120 -8.30 -2.77 -17.94
CA ASP A 120 -8.99 -1.94 -18.93
C ASP A 120 -8.54 -0.47 -18.86
N TYR A 121 -8.28 0.05 -17.67
CA TYR A 121 -7.70 1.39 -17.52
C TYR A 121 -6.33 1.49 -18.20
N TYR A 122 -5.43 0.53 -17.98
CA TYR A 122 -4.15 0.49 -18.70
C TYR A 122 -4.32 0.30 -20.22
N ALA A 123 -5.38 -0.36 -20.65
CA ALA A 123 -5.68 -0.57 -22.07
C ALA A 123 -6.24 0.69 -22.76
N THR A 124 -6.49 1.78 -22.02
CA THR A 124 -6.92 3.04 -22.63
C THR A 124 -5.85 3.58 -23.59
N PRO A 125 -6.25 4.28 -24.67
CA PRO A 125 -5.30 4.88 -25.61
C PRO A 125 -4.29 5.83 -24.96
N ALA A 126 -4.69 6.54 -23.89
CA ALA A 126 -3.80 7.45 -23.17
C ALA A 126 -2.65 6.70 -22.46
N GLN A 127 -2.97 5.60 -21.78
CA GLN A 127 -1.98 4.76 -21.10
C GLN A 127 -1.03 4.07 -22.08
N LEU A 128 -1.58 3.46 -23.14
CA LEU A 128 -0.76 2.82 -24.18
C LEU A 128 0.20 3.82 -24.84
N ARG A 129 -0.26 5.05 -25.13
CA ARG A 129 0.62 6.12 -25.64
C ARG A 129 1.75 6.48 -24.67
N ARG A 130 1.48 6.58 -23.37
CA ARG A 130 2.52 6.86 -22.35
C ARG A 130 3.60 5.77 -22.33
N PHE A 131 3.21 4.50 -22.38
CA PHE A 131 4.15 3.39 -22.53
C PHE A 131 5.00 3.53 -23.80
N ASP A 132 4.34 3.69 -24.95
CA ASP A 132 5.02 3.71 -26.26
C ASP A 132 6.00 4.89 -26.38
N GLU A 133 5.61 6.07 -25.88
CA GLU A 133 6.46 7.25 -25.88
C GLU A 133 7.72 7.06 -25.04
N VAL A 134 7.60 6.50 -23.83
CA VAL A 134 8.74 6.25 -22.94
C VAL A 134 9.62 5.13 -23.48
N ILE A 135 9.03 4.05 -24.01
CA ILE A 135 9.78 2.95 -24.64
C ILE A 135 10.60 3.49 -25.82
N ALA A 136 10.01 4.32 -26.68
CA ALA A 136 10.70 4.94 -27.79
C ALA A 136 11.78 5.93 -27.30
N ARG A 137 11.45 6.78 -26.32
CA ARG A 137 12.31 7.87 -25.81
C ARG A 137 12.40 7.82 -24.28
N PRO A 138 13.28 6.98 -23.69
CA PRO A 138 13.32 6.74 -22.24
C PRO A 138 13.58 7.97 -21.39
N ARG A 139 14.23 9.00 -21.95
CA ARG A 139 14.42 10.30 -21.28
C ARG A 139 13.10 10.96 -20.88
N LEU A 140 11.98 10.66 -21.54
CA LEU A 140 10.67 11.18 -21.17
C LEU A 140 10.20 10.68 -19.81
N ALA A 141 10.74 9.55 -19.32
CA ALA A 141 10.42 9.05 -18.00
C ALA A 141 10.90 9.97 -16.86
N SER A 142 11.72 10.99 -17.13
CA SER A 142 12.05 12.01 -16.13
C SER A 142 10.87 12.95 -15.82
N ASP A 143 9.88 13.02 -16.70
CA ASP A 143 8.66 13.79 -16.50
C ASP A 143 7.59 12.88 -15.90
N MET A 144 7.14 13.23 -14.69
CA MET A 144 6.19 12.43 -13.92
C MET A 144 4.81 12.30 -14.58
N MET A 145 4.45 13.16 -15.53
CA MET A 145 3.18 13.09 -16.26
C MET A 145 3.29 12.36 -17.60
N ARG A 146 4.50 11.90 -17.97
CA ARG A 146 4.77 11.20 -19.24
C ARG A 146 4.90 9.69 -19.09
N VAL A 147 4.99 9.20 -17.86
CA VAL A 147 4.96 7.77 -17.55
C VAL A 147 3.51 7.28 -17.44
N PRO A 148 3.24 5.97 -17.54
CA PRO A 148 1.91 5.42 -17.30
C PRO A 148 1.35 5.87 -15.94
N HIS A 149 0.14 6.40 -15.93
CA HIS A 149 -0.43 6.93 -14.68
C HIS A 149 -0.94 5.80 -13.79
N ILE A 150 -0.80 6.01 -12.48
CA ILE A 150 -1.22 5.06 -11.43
C ILE A 150 -2.41 5.56 -10.60
N ARG A 151 -2.78 6.83 -10.77
CA ARG A 151 -3.83 7.52 -10.02
C ARG A 151 -4.81 8.15 -11.00
N PHE A 152 -6.10 7.91 -10.80
CA PHE A 152 -7.15 8.35 -11.71
C PHE A 152 -8.51 8.51 -11.01
N ASP A 153 -9.39 9.29 -11.61
CA ASP A 153 -10.78 9.44 -11.21
C ASP A 153 -11.66 8.43 -11.95
N VAL A 154 -12.77 8.03 -11.32
CA VAL A 154 -13.77 7.16 -11.94
C VAL A 154 -15.05 7.95 -12.18
N HIS A 155 -15.42 8.09 -13.45
CA HIS A 155 -16.63 8.78 -13.88
C HIS A 155 -17.61 7.82 -14.57
N PRO A 156 -18.90 8.20 -14.70
CA PRO A 156 -19.89 7.41 -15.44
C PRO A 156 -19.51 7.11 -16.90
N HIS A 157 -18.60 7.90 -17.49
CA HIS A 157 -18.10 7.74 -18.86
C HIS A 157 -16.79 6.96 -18.93
N GLY A 158 -16.30 6.44 -17.80
CA GLY A 158 -15.05 5.69 -17.70
C GLY A 158 -14.02 6.36 -16.78
N PRO A 159 -12.89 5.68 -16.52
CA PRO A 159 -11.79 6.24 -15.77
C PRO A 159 -11.06 7.33 -16.59
N ASP A 160 -10.67 8.41 -15.94
CA ASP A 160 -9.91 9.51 -16.54
C ASP A 160 -8.88 10.08 -15.56
N ASP A 161 -7.92 10.86 -16.06
CA ASP A 161 -6.95 11.53 -15.22
C ASP A 161 -7.65 12.43 -14.20
N VAL A 162 -7.11 12.50 -12.98
CA VAL A 162 -7.64 13.39 -11.94
C VAL A 162 -7.52 14.83 -12.42
N LEU A 163 -8.62 15.57 -12.45
CA LEU A 163 -8.62 16.97 -12.90
C LEU A 163 -8.45 17.95 -11.74
N ALA A 164 -7.59 18.94 -11.93
CA ALA A 164 -7.46 20.12 -11.07
C ALA A 164 -8.64 21.08 -11.25
N ALA A 165 -8.73 22.10 -10.39
CA ALA A 165 -9.84 23.06 -10.39
C ALA A 165 -9.97 23.88 -11.70
N ASP A 166 -8.90 23.97 -12.49
CA ASP A 166 -8.88 24.64 -13.79
C ASP A 166 -9.24 23.71 -14.97
N GLY A 167 -9.63 22.47 -14.69
CA GLY A 167 -10.04 21.46 -15.67
C GLY A 167 -8.88 20.74 -16.38
N ARG A 168 -7.62 20.99 -15.99
CA ARG A 168 -6.45 20.28 -16.53
C ARG A 168 -6.12 19.05 -15.69
N PRO A 169 -5.42 18.05 -16.26
CA PRO A 169 -4.86 16.96 -15.47
C PRO A 169 -4.02 17.50 -14.30
N GLN A 170 -4.36 17.08 -13.10
CA GLN A 170 -3.62 17.40 -11.91
C GLN A 170 -2.20 16.84 -12.04
N THR A 171 -1.20 17.67 -11.75
CA THR A 171 0.18 17.19 -11.66
C THR A 171 0.30 16.23 -10.48
N TRP A 172 0.84 15.05 -10.74
CA TRP A 172 1.04 14.01 -9.75
C TRP A 172 2.27 13.17 -10.08
N ASN A 173 2.96 12.67 -9.06
CA ASN A 173 4.16 11.87 -9.30
C ASN A 173 3.84 10.42 -9.67
N HIS A 174 3.49 10.19 -10.94
CA HIS A 174 3.16 8.85 -11.42
C HIS A 174 4.36 7.92 -11.63
N ARG A 175 5.59 8.35 -11.32
CA ARG A 175 6.77 7.48 -11.41
C ARG A 175 6.77 6.47 -10.27
N GLN A 176 5.94 5.43 -10.38
CA GLN A 176 5.70 4.47 -9.31
C GLN A 176 5.72 3.04 -9.86
N ASN A 177 6.93 2.48 -10.00
CA ASN A 177 7.09 1.13 -10.53
C ASN A 177 6.60 0.05 -9.55
N ASP A 178 6.49 0.37 -8.27
CA ASP A 178 5.84 -0.45 -7.25
C ASP A 178 4.40 -0.79 -7.64
N ALA A 179 3.61 0.20 -8.06
CA ALA A 179 2.22 0.00 -8.46
C ALA A 179 2.10 -0.89 -9.72
N HIS A 180 2.96 -0.66 -10.72
CA HIS A 180 3.02 -1.48 -11.93
C HIS A 180 3.43 -2.93 -11.64
N GLY A 181 4.45 -3.11 -10.79
CA GLY A 181 4.91 -4.42 -10.36
C GLY A 181 3.82 -5.17 -9.60
N LEU A 182 3.15 -4.51 -8.65
CA LEU A 182 2.08 -5.10 -7.87
C LEU A 182 0.87 -5.52 -8.74
N PHE A 183 0.51 -4.72 -9.74
CA PHE A 183 -0.51 -5.08 -10.73
C PHE A 183 -0.16 -6.35 -11.50
N LEU A 184 1.09 -6.46 -11.98
CA LEU A 184 1.53 -7.64 -12.72
C LEU A 184 1.61 -8.89 -11.85
N ILE A 185 1.95 -8.76 -10.57
CA ILE A 185 1.89 -9.85 -9.60
C ILE A 185 0.45 -10.30 -9.42
N ALA A 186 -0.47 -9.37 -9.14
CA ALA A 186 -1.90 -9.67 -8.98
C ALA A 186 -2.47 -10.40 -10.21
N LEU A 187 -2.12 -9.94 -11.42
CA LEU A 187 -2.55 -10.57 -12.66
C LEU A 187 -1.97 -11.98 -12.85
N ALA A 188 -0.68 -12.19 -12.58
CA ALA A 188 -0.06 -13.52 -12.67
C ALA A 188 -0.70 -14.52 -11.68
N GLU A 189 -0.98 -14.08 -10.46
CA GLU A 189 -1.66 -14.90 -9.45
C GLU A 189 -3.12 -15.21 -9.88
N ALA A 190 -3.84 -14.23 -10.42
CA ALA A 190 -5.21 -14.44 -10.89
C ALA A 190 -5.28 -15.45 -12.06
N VAL A 191 -4.31 -15.42 -12.98
CA VAL A 191 -4.20 -16.43 -14.04
C VAL A 191 -3.91 -17.80 -13.44
N ARG A 192 -2.98 -17.90 -12.48
CA ARG A 192 -2.64 -19.17 -11.82
C ARG A 192 -3.85 -19.81 -11.15
N GLU A 193 -4.71 -18.99 -10.54
CA GLU A 193 -5.94 -19.42 -9.87
C GLU A 193 -7.14 -19.62 -10.82
N GLY A 194 -6.96 -19.40 -12.13
CA GLY A 194 -8.04 -19.52 -13.12
C GLY A 194 -9.11 -18.42 -13.03
N MET A 195 -8.84 -17.33 -12.30
CA MET A 195 -9.70 -16.14 -12.26
C MET A 195 -9.58 -15.28 -13.51
N VAL A 196 -8.51 -15.44 -14.28
CA VAL A 196 -8.29 -14.80 -15.59
C VAL A 196 -8.08 -15.91 -16.60
N ASP A 197 -8.82 -15.84 -17.70
CA ASP A 197 -8.90 -16.88 -18.72
C ASP A 197 -8.40 -16.38 -20.09
N PRO A 198 -8.27 -17.25 -21.11
CA PRO A 198 -7.76 -16.85 -22.42
C PRO A 198 -8.58 -15.76 -23.12
N GLY A 199 -9.90 -15.70 -22.86
CA GLY A 199 -10.80 -14.71 -23.42
C GLY A 199 -10.56 -13.30 -22.88
N ASP A 200 -9.94 -13.19 -21.70
CA ASP A 200 -9.54 -11.90 -21.14
C ASP A 200 -8.34 -11.27 -21.86
N LEU A 201 -7.60 -12.04 -22.66
CA LEU A 201 -6.54 -11.54 -23.55
C LEU A 201 -7.12 -10.90 -24.83
N GLY A 202 -8.04 -9.95 -24.64
CA GLY A 202 -8.54 -9.08 -25.71
C GLY A 202 -7.46 -8.13 -26.23
N GLU A 203 -7.70 -7.47 -27.37
CA GLU A 203 -6.71 -6.64 -28.07
C GLU A 203 -6.04 -5.60 -27.15
N GLY A 204 -6.82 -4.72 -26.51
CA GLY A 204 -6.24 -3.68 -25.65
C GLY A 204 -5.49 -4.23 -24.41
N ARG A 205 -6.00 -5.30 -23.81
CA ARG A 205 -5.39 -5.93 -22.62
C ARG A 205 -4.09 -6.66 -22.96
N TRP A 206 -4.04 -7.31 -24.12
CA TRP A 206 -2.83 -7.91 -24.66
C TRP A 206 -1.74 -6.86 -24.91
N GLU A 207 -2.10 -5.74 -25.53
CA GLU A 207 -1.18 -4.63 -25.81
C GLU A 207 -0.53 -4.10 -24.52
N VAL A 208 -1.27 -4.02 -23.41
CA VAL A 208 -0.72 -3.66 -22.10
C VAL A 208 0.37 -4.63 -21.65
N LEU A 209 0.10 -5.94 -21.69
CA LEU A 209 1.07 -6.96 -21.25
C LEU A 209 2.37 -6.92 -22.08
N LEU A 210 2.27 -6.74 -23.39
CA LEU A 210 3.44 -6.67 -24.26
C LEU A 210 4.42 -5.57 -23.86
N ARG A 211 3.93 -4.44 -23.35
CA ARG A 211 4.73 -3.24 -23.08
C ARG A 211 5.51 -3.29 -21.77
N PHE A 212 5.07 -4.03 -20.76
CA PHE A 212 5.67 -3.95 -19.43
C PHE A 212 7.16 -4.35 -19.38
N PRO A 213 7.59 -5.54 -19.85
CA PRO A 213 9.01 -5.89 -19.83
C PRO A 213 9.87 -4.91 -20.65
N ALA A 214 9.35 -4.45 -21.79
CA ALA A 214 10.01 -3.43 -22.62
C ALA A 214 10.18 -2.11 -21.84
N PHE A 215 9.11 -1.62 -21.21
CA PHE A 215 9.11 -0.40 -20.40
C PHE A 215 10.16 -0.48 -19.28
N PHE A 216 10.11 -1.53 -18.43
CA PHE A 216 11.06 -1.70 -17.34
C PHE A 216 12.52 -1.80 -17.81
N ARG A 217 12.76 -2.48 -18.94
CA ARG A 217 14.09 -2.54 -19.56
C ARG A 217 14.55 -1.15 -20.00
N ARG A 218 13.68 -0.38 -20.65
CA ARG A 218 14.00 0.91 -21.28
C ARG A 218 14.27 2.01 -20.25
N ILE A 219 13.48 2.07 -19.18
CA ILE A 219 13.74 3.00 -18.07
C ILE A 219 14.91 2.56 -17.17
N ARG A 220 15.38 1.31 -17.32
CA ARG A 220 16.38 0.68 -16.44
C ARG A 220 15.89 0.65 -14.99
N PHE A 221 14.75 -0.01 -14.76
CA PHE A 221 14.03 0.02 -13.48
C PHE A 221 14.92 -0.22 -12.25
N SER A 222 15.94 -1.08 -12.35
CA SER A 222 16.86 -1.43 -11.24
C SER A 222 17.81 -0.30 -10.82
N THR A 223 17.85 0.81 -11.54
CA THR A 223 18.64 2.01 -11.21
C THR A 223 17.84 3.30 -11.37
N PHE A 224 16.56 3.20 -11.73
CA PHE A 224 15.69 4.33 -11.99
C PHE A 224 15.22 4.90 -10.65
N GLU A 225 15.28 6.23 -10.52
CA GLU A 225 14.69 6.91 -9.37
C GLU A 225 13.18 7.02 -9.59
N ASP A 226 12.39 6.60 -8.62
CA ASP A 226 10.94 6.66 -8.67
C ASP A 226 10.38 7.16 -7.33
N ALA A 227 9.11 7.53 -7.30
CA ALA A 227 8.44 8.13 -6.14
C ALA A 227 8.13 7.09 -5.04
N GLY A 228 8.26 5.80 -5.35
CA GLY A 228 7.94 4.68 -4.49
C GLY A 228 6.50 4.69 -3.96
N ALA A 229 6.25 3.88 -2.92
CA ALA A 229 4.93 3.73 -2.31
C ALA A 229 4.34 5.02 -1.72
N TRP A 230 5.18 6.02 -1.46
CA TRP A 230 4.83 7.23 -0.72
C TRP A 230 4.62 8.46 -1.59
N GLU A 231 4.91 8.36 -2.90
CA GLU A 231 4.60 9.41 -3.88
C GLU A 231 5.35 10.73 -3.60
N GLU A 232 6.55 10.58 -3.02
CA GLU A 232 7.40 11.69 -2.59
C GLU A 232 8.55 11.90 -3.58
N LEU A 233 9.56 12.65 -3.14
CA LEU A 233 10.83 12.81 -3.84
C LEU A 233 11.38 11.47 -4.34
N GLU A 234 11.72 11.47 -5.62
CA GLU A 234 12.20 10.31 -6.33
C GLU A 234 13.53 9.80 -5.78
N ARG A 235 13.65 8.47 -5.69
CA ARG A 235 14.86 7.77 -5.23
C ARG A 235 14.91 6.35 -5.75
N ARG A 236 16.06 5.68 -5.62
CA ARG A 236 16.19 4.25 -5.93
C ARG A 236 15.57 3.40 -4.81
N ASN A 237 14.27 3.19 -4.87
CA ASN A 237 13.51 2.42 -3.87
C ASN A 237 13.73 0.90 -4.02
N THR A 238 14.30 0.26 -3.00
CA THR A 238 14.47 -1.20 -2.91
C THR A 238 13.11 -1.90 -3.06
N SER A 239 12.05 -1.37 -2.44
CA SER A 239 10.69 -1.92 -2.52
C SER A 239 10.13 -1.93 -3.95
N SER A 240 10.22 -0.81 -4.68
CA SER A 240 9.77 -0.70 -6.08
C SER A 240 10.52 -1.67 -6.99
N ILE A 241 11.86 -1.74 -6.85
CA ILE A 241 12.69 -2.66 -7.63
C ILE A 241 12.31 -4.10 -7.31
N GLY A 242 12.00 -4.39 -6.04
CA GLY A 242 11.52 -5.68 -5.55
C GLY A 242 10.24 -6.13 -6.22
N LEU A 243 9.22 -5.28 -6.27
CA LEU A 243 7.94 -5.61 -6.89
C LEU A 243 8.06 -5.84 -8.41
N VAL A 244 8.89 -5.07 -9.12
CA VAL A 244 9.15 -5.33 -10.54
C VAL A 244 9.90 -6.65 -10.74
N ALA A 245 10.93 -6.91 -9.94
CA ALA A 245 11.67 -8.18 -10.02
C ALA A 245 10.76 -9.38 -9.74
N ARG A 246 9.91 -9.29 -8.70
CA ARG A 246 8.94 -10.31 -8.35
C ARG A 246 7.89 -10.52 -9.44
N ALA A 247 7.39 -9.46 -10.07
CA ALA A 247 6.49 -9.56 -11.21
C ALA A 247 7.13 -10.37 -12.35
N MET A 248 8.38 -10.08 -12.70
CA MET A 248 9.08 -10.82 -13.76
C MET A 248 9.32 -12.29 -13.37
N GLU A 249 9.61 -12.58 -12.10
CA GLU A 249 9.69 -13.97 -11.59
C GLU A 249 8.35 -14.70 -11.72
N ALA A 250 7.26 -14.07 -11.28
CA ALA A 250 5.93 -14.66 -11.31
C ALA A 250 5.51 -15.02 -12.74
N TRP A 251 5.70 -14.10 -13.68
CA TRP A 251 5.39 -14.33 -15.09
C TRP A 251 6.32 -15.34 -15.77
N ARG A 252 7.62 -15.32 -15.46
CA ARG A 252 8.55 -16.36 -15.92
C ARG A 252 8.12 -17.73 -15.40
N GLY A 253 7.78 -17.82 -14.12
CA GLY A 253 7.23 -18.99 -13.45
C GLY A 253 6.03 -19.57 -14.21
N LEU A 254 5.03 -18.70 -14.37
CA LEU A 254 3.75 -18.97 -15.01
C LEU A 254 3.89 -19.47 -16.46
N LEU A 255 4.84 -18.94 -17.24
CA LEU A 255 4.97 -19.26 -18.66
C LEU A 255 5.97 -20.38 -18.97
N PHE A 256 6.98 -20.60 -18.11
CA PHE A 256 8.17 -21.40 -18.46
C PHE A 256 8.60 -22.46 -17.43
N SER A 257 8.04 -22.52 -16.20
CA SER A 257 8.48 -23.48 -15.16
C SER A 257 7.87 -24.88 -15.29
N GLY A 258 8.06 -25.79 -14.32
CA GLY A 258 7.53 -27.17 -14.30
C GLY A 258 6.01 -27.27 -14.08
N GLU A 259 5.44 -28.48 -14.10
CA GLU A 259 4.01 -28.69 -13.80
C GLU A 259 3.65 -28.18 -12.38
N GLY A 260 2.49 -27.54 -12.22
CA GLY A 260 2.00 -26.99 -10.94
C GLY A 260 2.25 -25.48 -10.72
N GLU A 261 3.30 -24.91 -11.32
CA GLU A 261 3.61 -23.46 -11.25
C GLU A 261 3.21 -22.69 -12.52
N ARG A 262 2.75 -23.42 -13.54
CA ARG A 262 2.35 -22.89 -14.86
C ARG A 262 0.97 -22.23 -14.82
N ALA A 263 0.75 -21.31 -15.77
CA ALA A 263 -0.60 -20.91 -16.17
C ALA A 263 -1.43 -22.13 -16.57
N PRO A 264 -2.76 -22.08 -16.42
CA PRO A 264 -3.66 -23.00 -17.08
C PRO A 264 -3.30 -23.12 -18.57
N GLU A 265 -3.21 -24.35 -19.09
CA GLU A 265 -2.74 -24.61 -20.46
C GLU A 265 -3.49 -23.80 -21.54
N PRO A 266 -4.83 -23.60 -21.46
CA PRO A 266 -5.53 -22.71 -22.40
C PRO A 266 -4.98 -21.29 -22.42
N PHE A 267 -4.68 -20.71 -21.25
CA PHE A 267 -4.15 -19.35 -21.15
C PHE A 267 -2.75 -19.30 -21.73
N ARG A 268 -1.89 -20.26 -21.36
CA ARG A 268 -0.52 -20.33 -21.86
C ARG A 268 -0.46 -20.49 -23.38
N LYS A 269 -1.33 -21.34 -23.95
CA LYS A 269 -1.45 -21.54 -25.39
C LYS A 269 -1.84 -20.24 -26.09
N ARG A 270 -2.88 -19.56 -25.61
CA ARG A 270 -3.32 -18.27 -26.19
C ARG A 270 -2.24 -17.20 -26.08
N PHE A 271 -1.59 -17.08 -24.92
CA PHE A 271 -0.50 -16.15 -24.69
C PHE A 271 0.65 -16.37 -25.69
N ARG A 272 1.09 -17.62 -25.87
CA ARG A 272 2.15 -17.97 -26.81
C ARG A 272 1.76 -17.67 -28.26
N GLN A 273 0.54 -18.01 -28.67
CA GLN A 273 0.04 -17.69 -30.00
C GLN A 273 0.08 -16.18 -30.28
N LEU A 274 -0.38 -15.36 -29.33
CA LEU A 274 -0.34 -13.91 -29.45
C LEU A 274 1.10 -13.37 -29.46
N LEU A 275 1.98 -13.96 -28.63
CA LEU A 275 3.39 -13.57 -28.57
C LEU A 275 4.14 -13.90 -29.86
N ASP A 276 3.90 -15.08 -30.45
CA ASP A 276 4.51 -15.52 -31.71
C ASP A 276 4.05 -14.65 -32.89
N ALA A 277 2.79 -14.18 -32.85
CA ALA A 277 2.26 -13.22 -33.82
C ALA A 277 2.75 -11.79 -33.61
N SER A 278 3.37 -11.47 -32.47
CA SER A 278 3.82 -10.12 -32.15
C SER A 278 5.18 -9.81 -32.78
N SER A 279 5.33 -8.58 -33.29
CA SER A 279 6.59 -8.12 -33.89
C SER A 279 7.66 -7.81 -32.84
N PRO A 280 8.96 -7.80 -33.20
CA PRO A 280 9.99 -7.21 -32.36
C PRO A 280 9.69 -5.73 -32.02
N PRO A 281 10.08 -5.23 -30.83
CA PRO A 281 10.85 -5.93 -29.80
C PRO A 281 10.01 -6.84 -28.90
N TRP A 282 8.68 -6.80 -28.99
CA TRP A 282 7.74 -7.34 -28.01
C TRP A 282 7.94 -8.83 -27.73
N ASN A 283 8.04 -9.63 -28.78
CA ASN A 283 8.28 -11.07 -28.67
C ASN A 283 9.62 -11.42 -28.00
N GLY A 284 10.63 -10.56 -28.14
CA GLY A 284 11.96 -10.73 -27.58
C GLY A 284 12.03 -10.42 -26.08
N GLU A 285 11.24 -9.47 -25.59
CA GLU A 285 11.26 -9.04 -24.19
C GLU A 285 10.61 -10.06 -23.24
N TRP A 286 9.71 -10.89 -23.77
CA TRP A 286 9.01 -11.95 -23.03
C TRP A 286 9.72 -13.31 -23.06
N ARG A 287 10.87 -13.42 -23.76
CA ARG A 287 11.69 -14.63 -23.72
C ARG A 287 12.25 -14.87 -22.33
N VAL A 288 12.43 -16.15 -21.97
CA VAL A 288 12.95 -16.55 -20.66
C VAL A 288 14.29 -15.88 -20.33
N GLU A 289 15.19 -15.70 -21.32
CA GLU A 289 16.47 -15.02 -21.12
C GLU A 289 16.30 -13.52 -20.84
N ALA A 290 15.32 -12.87 -21.47
CA ALA A 290 15.05 -11.44 -21.25
C ALA A 290 14.47 -11.20 -19.86
N LEU A 291 13.49 -12.00 -19.44
CA LEU A 291 12.94 -11.97 -18.09
C LEU A 291 14.02 -12.26 -17.04
N ASN A 292 14.85 -13.31 -17.25
CA ASN A 292 15.96 -13.63 -16.35
C ASN A 292 16.96 -12.47 -16.21
N ARG A 293 17.24 -11.71 -17.28
CA ARG A 293 18.09 -10.51 -17.19
C ARG A 293 17.47 -9.41 -16.34
N LEU A 294 16.17 -9.17 -16.45
CA LEU A 294 15.47 -8.17 -15.63
C LEU A 294 15.47 -8.60 -14.15
N ILE A 295 15.08 -9.85 -13.86
CA ILE A 295 15.10 -10.45 -12.52
C ILE A 295 16.49 -10.32 -11.89
N ALA A 296 17.53 -10.77 -12.60
CA ALA A 296 18.89 -10.78 -12.07
C ALA A 296 19.42 -9.36 -11.81
N ARG A 297 19.01 -8.35 -12.60
CA ARG A 297 19.36 -6.94 -12.34
C ARG A 297 18.67 -6.44 -11.06
N GLY A 298 17.37 -6.65 -10.92
CA GLY A 298 16.61 -6.24 -9.74
C GLY A 298 17.17 -6.89 -8.48
N VAL A 299 17.30 -8.22 -8.46
CA VAL A 299 17.80 -8.97 -7.29
C VAL A 299 19.22 -8.55 -6.89
N ARG A 300 20.12 -8.29 -7.86
CA ARG A 300 21.47 -7.78 -7.54
C ARG A 300 21.41 -6.40 -6.87
N THR A 301 20.58 -5.48 -7.38
CA THR A 301 20.41 -4.16 -6.75
C THR A 301 19.86 -4.30 -5.33
N ILE A 302 18.80 -5.09 -5.15
CA ILE A 302 18.15 -5.28 -3.85
C ILE A 302 19.12 -5.87 -2.83
N ARG A 303 19.88 -6.91 -3.18
CA ARG A 303 20.89 -7.48 -2.29
C ARG A 303 21.94 -6.46 -1.87
N ARG A 304 22.42 -5.64 -2.81
CA ARG A 304 23.34 -4.54 -2.51
C ARG A 304 22.70 -3.54 -1.55
N GLN A 305 21.46 -3.12 -1.79
CA GLN A 305 20.78 -2.14 -0.93
C GLN A 305 20.47 -2.71 0.46
N LEU A 306 19.99 -3.95 0.58
CA LEU A 306 19.82 -4.60 1.88
C LEU A 306 21.14 -4.73 2.64
N ALA A 307 22.25 -5.05 1.96
CA ALA A 307 23.58 -5.08 2.59
C ALA A 307 24.06 -3.69 3.05
N LEU A 308 23.65 -2.63 2.37
CA LEU A 308 23.97 -1.23 2.73
C LEU A 308 23.00 -0.63 3.77
N GLY A 309 21.85 -1.26 4.03
CA GLY A 309 20.99 -0.89 5.15
C GLY A 309 19.50 -0.72 4.85
N GLY A 310 19.00 -1.01 3.65
CA GLY A 310 17.55 -1.11 3.40
C GLY A 310 17.03 -0.41 2.14
N GLU A 311 16.19 0.63 2.28
CA GLU A 311 15.30 1.11 1.21
C GLU A 311 15.93 1.97 0.10
N SER A 312 16.74 2.96 0.45
CA SER A 312 17.53 3.76 -0.50
C SER A 312 18.87 4.15 0.14
N PRO A 313 19.68 3.17 0.57
CA PRO A 313 20.85 3.41 1.40
C PRO A 313 22.10 3.78 0.58
N ASP A 314 21.99 3.89 -0.75
CA ASP A 314 23.11 4.08 -1.65
C ASP A 314 23.31 5.53 -2.11
N TYR A 315 22.69 6.47 -1.39
CA TYR A 315 22.97 7.91 -1.44
C TYR A 315 23.94 8.30 -0.32
N ASP A 316 24.44 9.53 -0.36
CA ASP A 316 25.16 10.12 0.78
C ASP A 316 24.23 10.17 2.00
N PRO A 317 24.68 9.81 3.22
CA PRO A 317 23.86 9.88 4.43
C PRO A 317 23.23 11.25 4.75
N HIS A 318 23.74 12.34 4.18
CA HIS A 318 23.19 13.69 4.30
C HIS A 318 22.24 14.07 3.16
N ASP A 319 22.11 13.22 2.13
CA ASP A 319 21.12 13.41 1.06
C ASP A 319 19.72 13.06 1.58
N VAL A 320 18.74 13.90 1.28
CA VAL A 320 17.33 13.70 1.66
C VAL A 320 16.72 12.40 1.11
N ARG A 321 17.32 11.83 0.06
CA ARG A 321 16.93 10.55 -0.54
C ARG A 321 17.50 9.34 0.22
N PHE A 322 18.47 9.53 1.12
CA PHE A 322 19.05 8.44 1.89
C PHE A 322 18.03 7.86 2.88
N ARG A 323 17.84 6.54 2.81
CA ARG A 323 16.94 5.84 3.72
C ARG A 323 17.43 4.43 3.98
N THR A 324 17.59 4.08 5.24
CA THR A 324 17.82 2.70 5.68
C THR A 324 16.48 2.03 5.95
N ALA A 325 15.75 2.49 6.97
CA ALA A 325 14.46 1.92 7.33
C ALA A 325 13.28 2.58 6.62
N ASP A 326 12.47 1.76 5.96
CA ASP A 326 11.18 2.14 5.36
C ASP A 326 10.19 0.96 5.43
N ALA A 327 8.94 1.21 5.82
CA ALA A 327 7.89 0.18 5.87
C ALA A 327 7.59 -0.46 4.50
N ALA A 328 7.89 0.22 3.40
CA ALA A 328 7.74 -0.33 2.05
C ALA A 328 8.61 -1.57 1.80
N LEU A 329 9.69 -1.78 2.58
CA LEU A 329 10.51 -3.00 2.51
C LEU A 329 9.71 -4.29 2.75
N LEU A 330 8.54 -4.21 3.42
CA LEU A 330 7.63 -5.36 3.56
C LEU A 330 7.14 -5.89 2.21
N MET A 331 7.13 -5.06 1.16
CA MET A 331 6.72 -5.45 -0.19
C MET A 331 7.67 -6.45 -0.86
N LEU A 332 8.88 -6.66 -0.30
CA LEU A 332 9.75 -7.77 -0.71
C LEU A 332 9.20 -9.14 -0.31
N LEU A 333 8.23 -9.16 0.63
CA LEU A 333 7.73 -10.37 1.26
C LEU A 333 6.22 -10.57 1.07
N VAL A 334 5.43 -9.50 1.17
CA VAL A 334 3.97 -9.55 1.06
C VAL A 334 3.49 -8.58 -0.02
N PRO A 335 2.48 -8.95 -0.84
CA PRO A 335 1.65 -10.15 -0.73
C PRO A 335 2.25 -11.39 -1.40
N SER A 336 3.33 -11.24 -2.16
CA SER A 336 4.02 -12.34 -2.85
C SER A 336 5.54 -12.21 -2.63
N PRO A 337 6.20 -13.17 -1.98
CA PRO A 337 7.60 -13.04 -1.59
C PRO A 337 8.53 -13.11 -2.81
N LEU A 338 9.56 -12.26 -2.84
CA LEU A 338 10.59 -12.28 -3.87
C LEU A 338 11.45 -13.55 -3.75
N GLU A 339 11.26 -14.49 -4.68
CA GLU A 339 11.86 -15.84 -4.65
C GLU A 339 13.39 -15.76 -4.82
N GLY A 340 13.88 -14.72 -5.51
CA GLY A 340 15.29 -14.48 -5.70
C GLY A 340 16.08 -14.13 -4.43
N LEU A 341 15.42 -13.89 -3.28
CA LEU A 341 16.07 -13.60 -1.99
C LEU A 341 16.07 -14.80 -1.04
N ARG A 342 17.12 -14.87 -0.20
CA ARG A 342 17.23 -15.87 0.86
C ARG A 342 16.32 -15.49 2.03
N GLU A 343 15.88 -16.49 2.80
CA GLU A 343 15.13 -16.28 4.06
C GLU A 343 15.84 -15.29 4.99
N SER A 344 17.17 -15.32 5.09
CA SER A 344 17.94 -14.38 5.91
C SER A 344 17.85 -12.93 5.43
N GLU A 345 17.78 -12.70 4.12
CA GLU A 345 17.67 -11.36 3.51
C GLU A 345 16.26 -10.80 3.73
N LEU A 346 15.25 -11.65 3.60
CA LEU A 346 13.85 -11.31 3.90
C LEU A 346 13.63 -11.01 5.39
N ARG A 347 14.25 -11.79 6.28
CA ARG A 347 14.25 -11.52 7.73
C ARG A 347 14.95 -10.21 8.06
N GLN A 348 16.04 -9.88 7.37
CA GLN A 348 16.72 -8.59 7.53
C GLN A 348 15.78 -7.43 7.17
N ALA A 349 15.04 -7.53 6.07
CA ALA A 349 14.05 -6.52 5.69
C ALA A 349 12.98 -6.31 6.78
N VAL A 350 12.40 -7.40 7.31
CA VAL A 350 11.42 -7.31 8.42
C VAL A 350 12.05 -6.69 9.68
N ALA A 351 13.27 -7.08 10.03
CA ALA A 351 13.98 -6.53 11.20
C ALA A 351 14.26 -5.03 11.06
N ILE A 352 14.61 -4.56 9.85
CA ILE A 352 14.77 -3.12 9.56
C ILE A 352 13.45 -2.38 9.78
N VAL A 353 12.33 -2.90 9.26
CA VAL A 353 11.01 -2.28 9.40
C VAL A 353 10.57 -2.22 10.87
N GLU A 354 10.84 -3.25 11.66
CA GLU A 354 10.49 -3.25 13.09
C GLU A 354 11.21 -2.16 13.91
N THR A 355 12.32 -1.60 13.40
CA THR A 355 12.96 -0.43 14.03
C THR A 355 12.12 0.86 13.92
N LEU A 356 11.07 0.86 13.09
CA LEU A 356 10.11 1.95 12.90
C LEU A 356 8.88 1.82 13.81
N ARG A 357 8.87 0.84 14.73
CA ARG A 357 7.77 0.65 15.67
C ARG A 357 7.62 1.87 16.60
N GLY A 358 6.43 2.47 16.58
CA GLY A 358 5.97 3.42 17.58
C GLY A 358 4.96 2.79 18.56
N PRO A 359 4.48 3.56 19.57
CA PRO A 359 3.53 3.08 20.55
C PRO A 359 2.24 2.50 19.95
N ALA A 360 1.65 3.18 18.97
CA ALA A 360 0.34 2.93 18.39
C ALA A 360 0.37 2.47 16.92
N GLY A 361 1.54 2.29 16.31
CA GLY A 361 1.66 1.79 14.93
C GLY A 361 3.11 1.76 14.46
N ILE A 362 3.32 1.75 13.15
CA ILE A 362 4.65 1.73 12.51
C ILE A 362 4.84 2.99 11.68
N LEU A 363 5.96 3.69 11.80
CA LEU A 363 6.27 4.84 10.94
C LEU A 363 6.48 4.39 9.49
N ARG A 364 6.20 5.24 8.50
CA ARG A 364 6.65 4.96 7.12
C ARG A 364 8.17 4.90 7.07
N TYR A 365 8.81 5.92 7.64
CA TYR A 365 10.25 6.05 7.81
C TYR A 365 10.52 7.14 8.89
N ARG A 366 11.76 7.25 9.38
CA ARG A 366 12.10 8.27 10.39
C ARG A 366 12.10 9.68 9.80
N ASN A 367 11.66 10.67 10.58
CA ASN A 367 11.54 12.06 10.14
C ASN A 367 10.54 12.27 8.99
N ASP A 368 9.56 11.38 8.86
CA ASP A 368 8.44 11.59 7.95
C ASP A 368 7.59 12.77 8.44
N SER A 369 7.57 13.84 7.66
CA SER A 369 6.84 15.07 7.96
C SER A 369 5.36 14.97 7.64
N TYR A 370 4.94 14.02 6.79
CA TYR A 370 3.54 13.89 6.41
C TYR A 370 2.69 13.45 7.62
N GLN A 371 1.66 14.24 7.92
CA GLN A 371 0.78 14.05 9.07
C GLN A 371 1.48 14.03 10.45
N SER A 372 2.70 14.54 10.53
CA SER A 372 3.40 14.71 11.80
C SER A 372 2.82 15.87 12.63
N GLY A 373 2.85 15.73 13.95
CA GLY A 373 2.52 16.80 14.87
C GLY A 373 1.11 17.36 14.65
N ASN A 374 1.04 18.67 14.45
CA ASN A 374 -0.21 19.40 14.26
C ASN A 374 -0.60 19.57 12.78
N TYR A 375 -0.13 18.69 11.89
CA TYR A 375 -0.37 18.75 10.44
C TYR A 375 -1.83 19.03 10.06
N TRP A 376 -2.79 18.44 10.77
CA TRP A 376 -4.23 18.58 10.51
C TRP A 376 -4.85 19.86 11.11
N ILE A 377 -4.14 20.55 12.01
CA ILE A 377 -4.58 21.80 12.63
C ILE A 377 -4.14 22.97 11.74
N ARG A 378 -4.98 23.31 10.76
CA ARG A 378 -4.65 24.28 9.71
C ARG A 378 -5.54 25.52 9.74
N SER A 379 -4.95 26.67 9.39
CA SER A 379 -5.69 27.91 9.16
C SER A 379 -6.65 27.77 7.96
N PRO A 380 -7.76 28.52 7.90
CA PRO A 380 -8.68 28.49 6.76
C PRO A 380 -8.00 28.76 5.40
N ALA A 381 -7.03 29.69 5.37
CA ALA A 381 -6.27 30.01 4.17
C ALA A 381 -5.46 28.81 3.67
N LYS A 382 -4.76 28.10 4.57
CA LYS A 382 -3.98 26.91 4.22
C LYS A 382 -4.88 25.76 3.75
N LYS A 383 -6.05 25.57 4.37
CA LYS A 383 -7.05 24.59 3.91
C LYS A 383 -7.49 24.87 2.46
N LYS A 384 -7.74 26.13 2.11
CA LYS A 384 -8.12 26.52 0.74
C LYS A 384 -7.00 26.27 -0.28
N GLU A 385 -5.75 26.54 0.09
CA GLU A 385 -4.59 26.27 -0.76
C GLU A 385 -4.46 24.77 -1.09
N LEU A 386 -4.55 23.91 -0.08
CA LEU A 386 -4.39 22.47 -0.23
C LEU A 386 -5.51 21.83 -1.04
N ARG A 387 -6.76 22.28 -0.84
CA ARG A 387 -7.88 21.85 -1.71
C ARG A 387 -7.59 22.14 -3.18
N ARG A 388 -6.95 23.27 -3.50
CA ARG A 388 -6.55 23.60 -4.87
C ARG A 388 -5.42 22.69 -5.40
N GLN A 389 -4.58 22.16 -4.52
CA GLN A 389 -3.49 21.23 -4.84
C GLN A 389 -3.90 19.76 -4.75
N GLY A 390 -5.20 19.47 -4.56
CA GLY A 390 -5.74 18.12 -4.50
C GLY A 390 -5.60 17.44 -3.13
N GLY A 391 -5.69 18.20 -2.05
CA GLY A 391 -5.94 17.69 -0.69
C GLY A 391 -4.71 17.32 0.13
N THR A 392 -3.55 17.18 -0.50
CA THR A 392 -2.27 16.83 0.14
C THR A 392 -1.17 17.84 -0.19
N GLU A 393 -0.10 17.85 0.60
CA GLU A 393 1.06 18.73 0.35
C GLU A 393 2.00 18.11 -0.69
N GLU A 394 2.28 18.87 -1.75
CA GLU A 394 3.27 18.54 -2.78
C GLU A 394 4.63 18.21 -2.14
N SER A 395 5.26 17.12 -2.57
CA SER A 395 6.56 16.67 -2.05
C SER A 395 7.44 15.95 -3.06
N SER A 396 7.09 16.03 -4.34
CA SER A 396 7.76 15.36 -5.45
C SER A 396 9.04 16.08 -5.89
N SER A 397 9.22 17.34 -5.50
CA SER A 397 10.46 18.10 -5.70
C SER A 397 11.26 18.23 -4.41
N ARG A 398 12.58 18.36 -4.53
CA ARG A 398 13.48 18.50 -3.37
C ARG A 398 13.08 19.67 -2.47
N ASP A 399 12.80 20.82 -3.06
CA ASP A 399 12.43 22.02 -2.29
C ASP A 399 11.06 21.87 -1.62
N ALA A 400 10.09 21.22 -2.28
CA ALA A 400 8.80 20.95 -1.66
C ALA A 400 8.92 19.96 -0.50
N PHE A 401 9.71 18.89 -0.68
CA PHE A 401 10.00 17.91 0.37
C PHE A 401 10.66 18.56 1.59
N LEU A 402 11.68 19.40 1.38
CA LEU A 402 12.36 20.13 2.44
C LEU A 402 11.45 21.12 3.17
N ARG A 403 10.67 21.93 2.43
CA ARG A 403 9.70 22.86 3.03
C ARG A 403 8.65 22.15 3.88
N ARG A 404 8.18 20.97 3.47
CA ARG A 404 7.27 20.17 4.31
C ARG A 404 7.96 19.73 5.60
N GLY A 405 9.24 19.37 5.51
CA GLY A 405 10.09 19.00 6.65
C GLY A 405 10.28 20.10 7.70
N GLU A 406 10.22 21.38 7.33
CA GLU A 406 10.36 22.51 8.27
C GLU A 406 9.27 22.52 9.36
N ASN A 407 8.11 21.92 9.09
CA ASN A 407 7.00 21.83 10.03
C ASN A 407 7.00 20.53 10.85
N LEU A 408 7.99 19.64 10.65
CA LEU A 408 8.12 18.41 11.42
C LEU A 408 8.37 18.76 12.89
N ILE A 409 7.52 18.25 13.78
CA ILE A 409 7.78 18.23 15.21
C ILE A 409 8.46 16.87 15.51
N PRO A 410 9.73 16.84 15.96
CA PRO A 410 10.43 15.58 16.18
C PRO A 410 9.70 14.65 17.15
N GLY A 411 9.64 13.35 16.82
CA GLY A 411 8.99 12.33 17.64
C GLY A 411 7.46 12.32 17.53
N THR A 412 6.90 13.05 16.56
CA THR A 412 5.45 13.13 16.34
C THR A 412 5.02 12.60 14.97
N GLU A 413 5.90 11.88 14.28
CA GLU A 413 5.58 11.22 13.02
C GLU A 413 4.30 10.36 13.16
N ALA A 414 3.51 10.32 12.09
CA ALA A 414 2.31 9.50 12.04
C ALA A 414 2.66 8.00 12.10
N GLN A 415 1.84 7.24 12.82
CA GLN A 415 2.02 5.82 13.06
C GLN A 415 0.97 5.03 12.27
N TRP A 416 1.41 4.39 11.19
CA TRP A 416 0.56 3.82 10.13
C TRP A 416 0.12 2.40 10.45
N PHE A 417 -0.85 1.89 9.67
CA PHE A 417 -1.48 0.58 9.83
C PHE A 417 -0.58 -0.65 9.60
N PHE A 418 0.72 -0.45 9.31
CA PHE A 418 1.62 -1.52 8.83
C PHE A 418 1.88 -2.66 9.85
N ASP A 419 1.41 -2.55 11.09
CA ASP A 419 1.34 -3.70 12.00
C ASP A 419 0.52 -4.86 11.35
N SER A 420 -0.50 -4.57 10.56
CA SER A 420 -1.23 -5.60 9.78
C SER A 420 -0.35 -6.28 8.71
N LEU A 421 0.47 -5.52 7.99
CA LEU A 421 1.43 -6.06 7.01
C LEU A 421 2.58 -6.80 7.68
N LEU A 422 3.06 -6.36 8.85
CA LEU A 422 4.05 -7.08 9.65
C LEU A 422 3.52 -8.42 10.13
N SER A 423 2.24 -8.50 10.52
CA SER A 423 1.59 -9.78 10.83
C SER A 423 1.68 -10.74 9.65
N LEU A 424 1.27 -10.29 8.46
CA LEU A 424 1.34 -11.08 7.23
C LEU A 424 2.79 -11.48 6.89
N ALA A 425 3.73 -10.55 7.01
CA ALA A 425 5.15 -10.79 6.76
C ALA A 425 5.73 -11.85 7.73
N ARG A 426 5.35 -11.79 9.01
CA ARG A 426 5.75 -12.78 10.00
C ARG A 426 5.17 -14.16 9.71
N LEU A 427 3.89 -14.26 9.31
CA LEU A 427 3.31 -15.53 8.87
C LEU A 427 4.00 -16.09 7.62
N GLN A 428 4.33 -15.23 6.65
CA GLN A 428 5.10 -15.62 5.47
C GLN A 428 6.48 -16.19 5.85
N LEU A 429 7.20 -15.56 6.79
CA LEU A 429 8.46 -16.09 7.33
C LEU A 429 8.27 -17.43 8.06
N ALA A 430 7.18 -17.59 8.80
CA ALA A 430 6.86 -18.84 9.49
C ALA A 430 6.64 -19.97 8.48
N ALA A 431 5.90 -19.72 7.40
CA ALA A 431 5.63 -20.68 6.33
C ALA A 431 6.91 -21.11 5.59
N MET A 432 7.85 -20.18 5.38
CA MET A 432 9.12 -20.45 4.70
C MET A 432 10.15 -21.15 5.60
N SER A 433 10.10 -20.91 6.92
CA SER A 433 11.09 -21.42 7.86
C SER A 433 11.05 -22.94 7.98
N ARG A 434 12.21 -23.58 7.78
CA ARG A 434 12.42 -25.01 8.08
C ARG A 434 12.74 -25.27 9.56
N ASP A 435 13.15 -24.24 10.30
CA ASP A 435 13.43 -24.30 11.74
C ASP A 435 12.12 -24.10 12.52
N GLY A 436 11.72 -25.12 13.30
CA GLY A 436 10.50 -25.12 14.10
C GLY A 436 10.46 -24.01 15.16
N LYS A 437 11.58 -23.72 15.83
CA LYS A 437 11.64 -22.66 16.85
C LYS A 437 11.48 -21.28 16.22
N ARG A 438 12.11 -21.06 15.06
CA ARG A 438 11.94 -19.80 14.31
C ARG A 438 10.50 -19.64 13.81
N ARG A 439 9.91 -20.72 13.29
CA ARG A 439 8.51 -20.75 12.84
C ARG A 439 7.55 -20.36 13.97
N GLU A 440 7.71 -20.95 15.15
CA GLU A 440 6.88 -20.63 16.33
C GLU A 440 7.08 -19.18 16.78
N ARG A 441 8.33 -18.69 16.78
CA ARG A 441 8.62 -17.29 17.09
C ARG A 441 7.94 -16.33 16.11
N ASP A 442 7.97 -16.64 14.82
CA ASP A 442 7.34 -15.81 13.80
C ASP A 442 5.81 -15.82 13.94
N ARG A 443 5.18 -16.97 14.22
CA ARG A 443 3.74 -17.05 14.55
C ARG A 443 3.39 -16.20 15.78
N PHE A 444 4.20 -16.29 16.83
CA PHE A 444 4.03 -15.46 18.03
C PHE A 444 4.11 -13.97 17.71
N LEU A 445 5.12 -13.54 16.93
CA LEU A 445 5.27 -12.15 16.53
C LEU A 445 4.13 -11.69 15.60
N ALA A 446 3.60 -12.56 14.74
CA ALA A 446 2.42 -12.26 13.94
C ALA A 446 1.21 -11.93 14.83
N VAL A 447 0.98 -12.70 15.89
CA VAL A 447 -0.10 -12.42 16.87
C VAL A 447 0.11 -11.09 17.58
N VAL A 448 1.36 -10.76 17.98
CA VAL A 448 1.68 -9.46 18.60
C VAL A 448 1.35 -8.30 17.64
N HIS A 449 1.74 -8.42 16.38
CA HIS A 449 1.45 -7.40 15.37
C HIS A 449 -0.04 -7.32 15.03
N LEU A 450 -0.76 -8.45 14.98
CA LEU A 450 -2.22 -8.46 14.80
C LEU A 450 -2.91 -7.68 15.93
N LYS A 451 -2.53 -7.91 17.20
CA LYS A 451 -3.09 -7.18 18.33
C LYS A 451 -2.82 -5.68 18.25
N ARG A 452 -1.62 -5.28 17.82
CA ARG A 452 -1.29 -3.87 17.59
C ARG A 452 -2.13 -3.26 16.46
N ALA A 453 -2.32 -3.98 15.36
CA ALA A 453 -3.18 -3.55 14.26
C ALA A 453 -4.65 -3.39 14.70
N LEU A 454 -5.18 -4.32 15.50
CA LEU A 454 -6.50 -4.18 16.13
C LEU A 454 -6.56 -2.95 17.04
N GLY A 455 -5.48 -2.70 17.79
CA GLY A 455 -5.31 -1.53 18.64
C GLY A 455 -5.56 -0.19 17.94
N GLN A 456 -5.26 -0.10 16.64
CA GLN A 456 -5.42 1.10 15.82
C GLN A 456 -6.85 1.40 15.37
N LEU A 457 -7.79 0.47 15.56
CA LEU A 457 -9.19 0.69 15.18
C LEU A 457 -9.77 1.87 15.93
N THR A 458 -10.55 2.69 15.21
CA THR A 458 -11.13 3.91 15.79
C THR A 458 -12.01 3.60 17.00
N GLY A 459 -11.97 4.50 17.98
CA GLY A 459 -12.75 4.38 19.20
C GLY A 459 -12.51 5.55 20.13
N SER A 460 -13.21 5.52 21.25
CA SER A 460 -13.06 6.47 22.33
C SER A 460 -13.35 5.78 23.66
N PHE A 461 -12.71 6.26 24.72
CA PHE A 461 -13.04 5.90 26.10
C PHE A 461 -13.95 6.95 26.74
N GLY A 462 -14.82 6.49 27.66
CA GLY A 462 -15.66 7.38 28.46
C GLY A 462 -16.90 7.92 27.73
N GLY A 463 -17.36 7.29 26.64
CA GLY A 463 -18.59 7.68 25.93
C GLY A 463 -18.48 8.92 25.06
N ASN A 464 -17.26 9.43 24.85
CA ASN A 464 -16.99 10.58 23.98
C ASN A 464 -17.16 10.22 22.50
N PRO A 465 -17.42 11.20 21.61
CA PRO A 465 -17.33 10.94 20.17
C PRO A 465 -15.90 10.52 19.79
N VAL A 466 -15.79 9.67 18.77
CA VAL A 466 -14.50 9.33 18.17
C VAL A 466 -14.05 10.52 17.33
N LEU A 467 -12.95 11.16 17.70
CA LEU A 467 -12.44 12.35 17.01
C LEU A 467 -11.24 11.97 16.13
N ALA A 468 -11.27 12.42 14.89
CA ALA A 468 -10.10 12.45 14.01
C ALA A 468 -9.14 13.58 14.37
N ALA A 469 -7.92 13.52 13.85
CA ALA A 469 -6.88 14.52 14.07
C ALA A 469 -7.23 15.94 13.54
N ASN A 470 -8.18 16.06 12.61
CA ASN A 470 -8.72 17.34 12.13
C ASN A 470 -9.96 17.81 12.91
N GLY A 471 -10.44 17.03 13.89
CA GLY A 471 -11.63 17.29 14.70
C GLY A 471 -12.94 16.73 14.13
N GLU A 472 -12.93 16.05 12.97
CA GLU A 472 -14.11 15.36 12.44
C GLU A 472 -14.53 14.18 13.34
N ILE A 473 -15.82 13.91 13.40
CA ILE A 473 -16.35 12.75 14.13
C ILE A 473 -16.31 11.54 13.20
N LEU A 474 -15.75 10.44 13.69
CA LEU A 474 -15.68 9.16 12.99
C LEU A 474 -16.62 8.14 13.63
N GLU A 475 -16.96 7.11 12.85
CA GLU A 475 -17.58 5.90 13.42
C GLU A 475 -16.51 5.06 14.14
N PRO A 476 -16.90 4.27 15.16
CA PRO A 476 -15.99 3.35 15.84
C PRO A 476 -15.64 2.14 14.96
N LEU A 477 -14.59 1.43 15.36
CA LEU A 477 -14.12 0.17 14.76
C LEU A 477 -13.74 0.27 13.27
N LEU A 478 -13.33 1.44 12.81
CA LEU A 478 -12.83 1.65 11.44
C LEU A 478 -11.29 1.60 11.42
N PRO A 479 -10.66 1.02 10.39
CA PRO A 479 -9.21 1.11 10.19
C PRO A 479 -8.82 2.49 9.62
N PRO A 480 -8.05 3.32 10.35
CA PRO A 480 -7.55 4.57 9.83
C PRO A 480 -6.29 4.35 8.97
N GLU A 481 -5.94 5.34 8.15
CA GLU A 481 -4.64 5.36 7.47
C GLU A 481 -3.47 5.41 8.48
N SER A 482 -3.61 6.19 9.55
CA SER A 482 -2.61 6.30 10.59
C SER A 482 -3.22 6.79 11.91
N ILE A 483 -2.44 6.64 12.99
CA ILE A 483 -2.62 7.34 14.26
C ILE A 483 -1.65 8.52 14.27
N ASN A 484 -2.18 9.74 14.32
CA ASN A 484 -1.39 10.97 14.38
C ASN A 484 -1.02 11.32 15.82
N THR A 485 0.17 11.89 16.00
CA THR A 485 0.69 12.35 17.28
C THR A 485 0.60 13.87 17.34
N LEU A 486 -0.44 14.42 17.95
CA LEU A 486 -0.65 15.87 18.05
C LEU A 486 0.03 16.43 19.30
N MET A 487 0.50 17.68 19.21
CA MET A 487 1.15 18.43 20.29
C MET A 487 0.33 19.66 20.61
N ILE A 488 -0.54 19.59 21.63
CA ILE A 488 -1.47 20.67 22.00
C ILE A 488 -1.20 21.08 23.45
N GLY A 489 -0.89 22.36 23.68
CA GLY A 489 -0.63 22.88 25.04
C GLY A 489 0.52 22.16 25.76
N GLY A 490 1.53 21.71 25.01
CA GLY A 490 2.67 20.93 25.53
C GLY A 490 2.34 19.47 25.86
N ARG A 491 1.16 18.96 25.51
CA ARG A 491 0.74 17.58 25.73
C ARG A 491 0.61 16.81 24.42
N VAL A 492 0.96 15.52 24.48
CA VAL A 492 0.81 14.60 23.36
C VAL A 492 -0.58 14.00 23.35
N HIS A 493 -1.22 14.01 22.19
CA HIS A 493 -2.50 13.37 21.95
C HIS A 493 -2.39 12.43 20.74
N TRP A 494 -2.89 11.20 20.88
CA TRP A 494 -3.00 10.27 19.76
C TRP A 494 -4.44 10.27 19.25
N LEU A 495 -4.62 10.57 17.96
CA LEU A 495 -5.91 10.57 17.29
C LEU A 495 -5.79 9.90 15.91
N PRO A 496 -6.82 9.18 15.43
CA PRO A 496 -6.82 8.62 14.08
C PRO A 496 -6.79 9.73 13.01
N SER A 497 -6.18 9.42 11.88
CA SER A 497 -6.21 10.26 10.67
C SER A 497 -7.66 10.45 10.19
N PRO A 498 -8.03 11.64 9.66
CA PRO A 498 -9.32 11.84 9.02
C PRO A 498 -9.51 11.02 7.74
N ILE A 499 -8.44 10.46 7.19
CA ILE A 499 -8.49 9.50 6.09
C ILE A 499 -8.87 8.13 6.69
N THR A 500 -10.16 8.01 6.98
CA THR A 500 -10.77 6.84 7.63
C THR A 500 -12.18 6.60 7.08
N PRO A 501 -12.53 5.35 6.70
CA PRO A 501 -11.64 4.18 6.64
C PRO A 501 -10.78 4.20 5.37
N LEU A 502 -9.49 3.83 5.50
CA LEU A 502 -8.60 3.63 4.35
C LEU A 502 -8.73 2.20 3.83
N ASN A 503 -8.98 2.02 2.53
CA ASN A 503 -9.23 0.69 1.96
C ASN A 503 -8.00 -0.22 1.93
N TRP A 504 -6.79 0.32 1.81
CA TRP A 504 -5.57 -0.47 2.01
C TRP A 504 -5.45 -0.97 3.46
N ALA A 505 -5.70 -0.12 4.46
CA ALA A 505 -5.69 -0.54 5.87
C ALA A 505 -6.74 -1.62 6.16
N ARG A 506 -7.95 -1.51 5.59
CA ARG A 506 -9.00 -2.53 5.68
C ARG A 506 -8.56 -3.85 5.06
N ALA A 507 -8.07 -3.83 3.83
CA ALA A 507 -7.60 -5.02 3.12
C ALA A 507 -6.47 -5.71 3.90
N ALA A 508 -5.49 -4.95 4.39
CA ALA A 508 -4.36 -5.47 5.16
C ALA A 508 -4.81 -6.13 6.47
N LEU A 509 -5.68 -5.48 7.25
CA LEU A 509 -6.20 -6.06 8.50
C LEU A 509 -7.08 -7.29 8.24
N SER A 510 -7.91 -7.23 7.20
CA SER A 510 -8.79 -8.32 6.76
C SER A 510 -7.99 -9.59 6.40
N MET A 511 -6.94 -9.46 5.59
CA MET A 511 -6.01 -10.56 5.29
C MET A 511 -5.27 -11.03 6.54
N ALA A 512 -4.77 -10.11 7.38
CA ALA A 512 -4.03 -10.49 8.60
C ALA A 512 -4.88 -11.32 9.56
N LEU A 513 -6.17 -10.98 9.74
CA LEU A 513 -7.12 -11.75 10.53
C LEU A 513 -7.33 -13.16 9.96
N ARG A 514 -7.58 -13.27 8.64
CA ARG A 514 -7.80 -14.57 7.97
C ARG A 514 -6.58 -15.47 8.08
N ARG A 515 -5.39 -14.95 7.74
CA ARG A 515 -4.16 -15.74 7.80
C ARG A 515 -3.76 -16.09 9.22
N CYS A 516 -3.95 -15.20 10.20
CA CYS A 516 -3.74 -15.58 11.60
C CYS A 516 -4.70 -16.70 12.03
N GLU A 517 -5.99 -16.63 11.68
CA GLU A 517 -6.96 -17.71 11.96
C GLU A 517 -6.50 -19.06 11.37
N GLN A 518 -5.89 -19.04 10.19
CA GLN A 518 -5.50 -20.25 9.45
C GLN A 518 -4.11 -20.79 9.84
N GLU A 519 -3.15 -19.92 10.11
CA GLU A 519 -1.72 -20.27 10.10
C GLU A 519 -1.01 -20.03 11.43
N ALA A 520 -1.52 -19.13 12.29
CA ALA A 520 -0.84 -18.76 13.54
C ALA A 520 -1.08 -19.77 14.66
N PHE A 521 -2.22 -20.47 14.64
CA PHE A 521 -2.67 -21.39 15.68
C PHE A 521 -2.69 -22.82 15.12
N PRO A 522 -1.68 -23.66 15.43
CA PRO A 522 -1.63 -25.06 14.98
C PRO A 522 -2.71 -25.93 15.61
#